data_AF-A0A537Y5Q8-F1
#
_entry.id   AF-A0A537Y5Q8-F1
#
_cell.length_a   1.000
_cell.length_b   1.000
_cell.length_c   1.000
_cell.angle_alpha   90.00
_cell.angle_beta   90.00
_cell.angle_gamma   90.00
#
_symmetry.space_group_name_H-M   'P 1'
#
loop_
_entity.id
_entity.type
_entity.pdbx_description
1 polymer ?
#
loop_
_entity_poly.entity_id
_entity_poly.type
_entity_poly.pdbx_seq_one_letter_code
_entity_poly.pdbx_strand_id
1 'polypeptide(L)'
;MTFIRYFWPALIAAAVVGAAAPAIGTFLVQRRLSLIGDGVGHIALAGVAIGLWLKISPLAAALGFSVLGAVGIDRLRRRAPDESDMALALFFYGSIAVAVVVASRTGNFNVNLFGFLFGQVLTVTRAELLTIGILGVFVIAVVSLLYRG
;
A
#
# COMPACT_ATOMS: atom_id res chain seq x y z
N MET A 1 -12.68 -27.29 12.37
CA MET A 1 -13.33 -26.06 12.88
C MET A 1 -12.50 -24.79 12.70
N THR A 2 -11.17 -24.86 12.55
CA THR A 2 -10.30 -23.66 12.43
C THR A 2 -10.34 -22.97 11.07
N PHE A 3 -10.57 -23.70 9.97
CA PHE A 3 -10.59 -23.12 8.60
C PHE A 3 -11.68 -22.04 8.42
N ILE A 4 -12.91 -22.34 8.86
CA ILE A 4 -14.06 -21.42 8.76
C ILE A 4 -13.82 -20.11 9.52
N ARG A 5 -13.04 -20.15 10.62
CA ARG A 5 -12.70 -18.98 11.43
C ARG A 5 -11.78 -18.00 10.69
N TYR A 6 -10.96 -18.47 9.75
CA TYR A 6 -10.08 -17.63 8.93
C TYR A 6 -10.69 -17.31 7.55
N PHE A 7 -11.54 -18.19 7.03
CA PHE A 7 -12.15 -18.04 5.71
C PHE A 7 -13.08 -16.82 5.61
N TRP A 8 -13.99 -16.62 6.56
CA TRP A 8 -14.93 -15.49 6.51
C TRP A 8 -14.24 -14.11 6.60
N PRO A 9 -13.31 -13.86 7.55
CA PRO A 9 -12.51 -12.64 7.57
C PRO A 9 -11.75 -12.41 6.26
N ALA A 10 -11.14 -13.46 5.71
CA ALA A 10 -10.42 -13.39 4.45
C ALA A 10 -11.32 -12.97 3.28
N LEU A 11 -12.52 -13.56 3.19
CA LEU A 11 -13.51 -13.23 2.17
C LEU A 11 -13.98 -11.78 2.27
N ILE A 12 -14.26 -11.30 3.49
CA ILE A 12 -14.68 -9.91 3.73
C ILE A 12 -13.56 -8.94 3.35
N ALA A 13 -12.32 -9.20 3.78
CA ALA A 13 -11.17 -8.37 3.44
C ALA A 13 -10.98 -8.31 1.91
N ALA A 14 -11.03 -9.47 1.24
CA ALA A 14 -10.91 -9.54 -0.22
C ALA A 14 -12.04 -8.79 -0.94
N ALA A 15 -13.28 -8.87 -0.45
CA ALA A 15 -14.40 -8.14 -1.03
C ALA A 15 -14.26 -6.62 -0.89
N VAL A 16 -13.85 -6.14 0.29
CA VAL A 16 -13.62 -4.70 0.53
C VAL A 16 -12.49 -4.18 -0.34
N VAL A 17 -11.34 -4.87 -0.37
CA VAL A 17 -10.20 -4.48 -1.20
C VAL A 17 -10.55 -4.56 -2.70
N GLY A 18 -11.26 -5.62 -3.11
CA GLY A 18 -11.71 -5.83 -4.49
C GLY A 18 -12.72 -4.80 -4.98
N ALA A 19 -13.45 -4.13 -4.08
CA ALA A 19 -14.31 -3.00 -4.42
C ALA A 19 -13.53 -1.66 -4.41
N ALA A 20 -12.69 -1.43 -3.40
CA ALA A 20 -11.97 -0.17 -3.22
C ALA A 20 -10.85 0.04 -4.27
N ALA A 21 -10.10 -1.01 -4.59
CA ALA A 21 -8.97 -0.95 -5.53
C ALA A 21 -9.38 -0.51 -6.95
N PRO A 22 -10.40 -1.09 -7.61
CA PRO A 22 -10.84 -0.60 -8.92
C PRO A 22 -11.46 0.79 -8.83
N ALA A 23 -12.18 1.13 -7.75
CA ALA A 23 -12.79 2.46 -7.59
C ALA A 23 -11.73 3.59 -7.56
N ILE A 24 -10.66 3.42 -6.77
CA ILE A 24 -9.55 4.39 -6.77
C ILE A 24 -8.73 4.30 -8.07
N GLY A 25 -8.54 3.11 -8.63
CA GLY A 25 -7.80 2.91 -9.87
C GLY A 25 -8.43 3.64 -11.06
N THR A 26 -9.73 3.50 -11.27
CA THR A 26 -10.46 4.19 -12.34
C THR A 26 -10.40 5.71 -12.16
N PHE A 27 -10.52 6.20 -10.92
CA PHE A 27 -10.37 7.62 -10.60
C PHE A 27 -9.01 8.16 -11.00
N LEU A 28 -7.93 7.46 -10.62
CA LEU A 28 -6.56 7.85 -10.91
C LEU A 28 -6.28 7.85 -12.42
N VAL A 29 -6.78 6.86 -13.15
CA VAL A 29 -6.64 6.78 -14.61
C VAL A 29 -7.31 7.98 -15.28
N GLN A 30 -8.53 8.34 -14.90
CA GLN A 30 -9.24 9.48 -15.47
C GLN A 30 -8.51 10.81 -15.24
N ARG A 31 -7.76 10.93 -14.15
CA ARG A 31 -6.97 12.12 -13.81
C ARG A 31 -5.53 12.10 -14.32
N ARG A 32 -5.14 11.11 -15.14
CA ARG A 32 -3.75 10.92 -15.60
C ARG A 32 -2.75 10.77 -14.44
N LEU A 33 -3.21 10.16 -13.33
CA LEU A 33 -2.45 9.87 -12.12
C LEU A 33 -2.22 8.37 -11.91
N SER A 34 -2.44 7.55 -12.95
CA SER A 34 -2.36 6.08 -12.88
C SER A 34 -1.03 5.57 -12.30
N LEU A 35 0.06 6.26 -12.63
CA LEU A 35 1.41 5.93 -12.20
C LEU A 35 1.66 6.11 -10.69
N ILE A 36 0.90 6.96 -10.01
CA ILE A 36 1.06 7.16 -8.55
C ILE A 36 0.72 5.89 -7.78
N GLY A 37 -0.28 5.13 -8.23
CA GLY A 37 -0.68 3.89 -7.58
C GLY A 37 0.47 2.87 -7.52
N ASP A 38 1.23 2.76 -8.62
CA ASP A 38 2.40 1.88 -8.70
C ASP A 38 3.53 2.34 -7.77
N GLY A 39 3.89 3.63 -7.81
CA GLY A 39 4.93 4.18 -6.94
C GLY A 39 4.62 4.05 -5.46
N VAL A 40 3.38 4.35 -5.04
CA VAL A 40 2.97 4.23 -3.63
C VAL A 40 2.99 2.77 -3.15
N GLY A 41 2.65 1.81 -4.02
CA GLY A 41 2.76 0.38 -3.69
C GLY A 41 4.19 -0.05 -3.36
N HIS A 42 5.17 0.42 -4.12
CA HIS A 42 6.59 0.11 -3.88
C HIS A 42 7.14 0.79 -2.62
N ILE A 43 6.66 2.00 -2.32
CA ILE A 43 7.00 2.69 -1.07
C ILE A 43 6.38 1.98 0.14
N ALA A 44 5.16 1.46 0.01
CA ALA A 44 4.52 0.66 1.06
C ALA A 44 5.38 -0.56 1.43
N LEU A 45 5.93 -1.27 0.44
CA LEU A 45 6.83 -2.40 0.64
C LEU A 45 8.12 -2.01 1.38
N ALA A 46 8.72 -0.86 1.03
CA ALA A 46 9.85 -0.32 1.78
C ALA A 46 9.48 -0.02 3.24
N GLY A 47 8.29 0.53 3.47
CA GLY A 47 7.71 0.73 4.80
C GLY A 47 7.56 -0.57 5.59
N VAL A 48 7.07 -1.65 4.96
CA VAL A 48 7.00 -2.98 5.58
C VAL A 48 8.39 -3.46 5.98
N ALA A 49 9.38 -3.38 5.08
CA ALA A 49 10.75 -3.81 5.36
C ALA A 49 11.37 -3.06 6.55
N ILE A 50 11.18 -1.73 6.59
CA ILE A 50 11.60 -0.89 7.71
C ILE A 50 10.85 -1.23 8.98
N GLY A 51 9.53 -1.44 8.90
CA GLY A 51 8.70 -1.81 10.04
C GLY A 51 9.15 -3.11 10.69
N LEU A 52 9.46 -4.12 9.87
CA LEU A 52 10.00 -5.40 10.32
C LEU A 52 11.37 -5.23 10.98
N TRP A 53 12.26 -4.41 10.40
CA TRP A 53 13.58 -4.15 10.97
C TRP A 53 13.51 -3.43 12.32
N LEU A 54 12.64 -2.43 12.45
CA LEU A 54 12.40 -1.68 13.68
C LEU A 54 11.51 -2.43 14.69
N LYS A 55 11.01 -3.62 14.35
CA LYS A 55 10.09 -4.43 15.18
C LYS A 55 8.80 -3.68 15.57
N ILE A 56 8.35 -2.78 14.71
CA ILE A 56 7.06 -2.10 14.84
C ILE A 56 6.00 -2.80 13.98
N SER A 57 4.73 -2.43 14.13
CA SER A 57 3.65 -2.98 13.30
C SER A 57 3.96 -2.76 11.81
N PRO A 58 4.08 -3.83 10.99
CA PRO A 58 4.38 -3.71 9.57
C PRO A 58 3.29 -2.95 8.81
N LEU A 59 2.02 -3.15 9.21
CA LEU A 59 0.89 -2.40 8.65
C LEU A 59 1.01 -0.90 8.94
N ALA A 60 1.30 -0.52 10.19
CA ALA A 60 1.43 0.89 10.56
C ALA A 60 2.59 1.57 9.83
N ALA A 61 3.73 0.87 9.72
CA ALA A 61 4.88 1.35 8.97
C ALA A 61 4.56 1.49 7.48
N ALA A 62 3.91 0.50 6.86
CA ALA A 62 3.50 0.56 5.47
C ALA A 62 2.57 1.76 5.20
N LEU A 63 1.56 1.97 6.03
CA LEU A 63 0.64 3.11 5.91
C LEU A 63 1.37 4.45 6.06
N GLY A 64 2.23 4.58 7.08
CA GLY A 64 3.00 5.80 7.32
C GLY A 64 3.91 6.16 6.16
N PHE A 65 4.68 5.18 5.67
CA PHE A 65 5.56 5.36 4.51
C PHE A 65 4.77 5.62 3.23
N SER A 66 3.62 4.98 3.03
CA SER A 66 2.76 5.22 1.86
C SER A 66 2.25 6.67 1.83
N VAL A 67 1.82 7.20 2.97
CA VAL A 67 1.37 8.60 3.08
C VAL A 67 2.53 9.56 2.84
N LEU A 68 3.68 9.34 3.48
CA LEU A 68 4.88 10.16 3.27
C LEU A 68 5.34 10.13 1.81
N GLY A 69 5.33 8.95 1.20
CA GLY A 69 5.67 8.73 -0.20
C GLY A 69 4.71 9.45 -1.15
N ALA A 70 3.40 9.26 -0.97
CA ALA A 70 2.38 9.92 -1.77
C ALA A 70 2.49 11.45 -1.71
N VAL A 71 2.71 12.00 -0.51
CA VAL A 71 2.93 13.44 -0.31
C VAL A 71 4.24 13.92 -0.94
N GLY A 72 5.30 13.12 -0.85
CA GLY A 72 6.59 13.40 -1.48
C GLY A 72 6.49 13.44 -3.00
N ILE A 73 5.85 12.43 -3.59
CA ILE A 73 5.57 12.35 -5.03
C ILE A 73 4.72 13.55 -5.47
N ASP A 74 3.62 13.84 -4.78
CA ASP A 74 2.74 14.97 -5.14
C ASP A 74 3.49 16.31 -5.09
N ARG A 75 4.29 16.56 -4.04
CA ARG A 75 5.08 17.79 -3.95
C ARG A 75 6.12 17.92 -5.05
N LEU A 76 6.82 16.84 -5.39
CA LEU A 76 7.84 16.88 -6.43
C LEU A 76 7.20 17.12 -7.80
N ARG A 77 6.08 16.43 -8.10
CA ARG A 77 5.31 16.63 -9.33
C ARG A 77 4.76 18.05 -9.47
N ARG A 78 4.39 18.72 -8.37
CA ARG A 78 3.94 20.13 -8.41
C ARG A 78 5.07 21.12 -8.64
N ARG A 79 6.29 20.82 -8.17
CA ARG A 79 7.46 21.69 -8.31
C ARG A 79 8.12 21.56 -9.69
N ALA A 80 8.15 20.35 -10.24
CA ALA A 80 8.73 20.04 -11.55
C ALA A 80 7.75 19.17 -12.36
N PRO A 81 6.65 19.75 -12.90
CA PRO A 81 5.62 19.00 -13.61
C PRO A 81 6.16 18.29 -14.86
N ASP A 82 7.13 18.89 -15.56
CA ASP A 82 7.77 18.32 -16.74
C ASP A 82 8.64 17.10 -16.41
N GLU A 83 9.06 16.95 -15.15
CA GLU A 83 9.90 15.85 -14.66
C GLU A 83 9.12 14.86 -13.78
N SER A 84 7.79 14.88 -13.87
CA SER A 84 6.93 14.05 -13.01
C SER A 84 7.17 12.54 -13.15
N ASP A 85 7.60 12.07 -14.31
CA ASP A 85 7.99 10.68 -14.56
C ASP A 85 9.34 10.34 -13.89
N MET A 86 10.28 11.28 -13.91
CA MET A 86 11.57 11.14 -13.22
C MET A 86 11.39 11.12 -11.70
N ALA A 87 10.50 11.96 -11.17
CA ALA A 87 10.12 11.95 -9.77
C ALA A 87 9.60 10.58 -9.34
N LEU A 88 8.68 10.00 -10.12
CA LEU A 88 8.15 8.67 -9.85
C LEU A 88 9.24 7.59 -9.89
N ALA A 89 10.09 7.61 -10.92
CA ALA A 89 11.20 6.68 -11.07
C ALA A 89 12.15 6.74 -9.86
N LEU A 90 12.48 7.94 -9.39
CA LEU A 90 13.32 8.13 -8.21
C LEU A 90 12.72 7.49 -6.96
N PHE A 91 11.42 7.71 -6.71
CA PHE A 91 10.72 7.09 -5.59
C PHE A 91 10.66 5.58 -5.70
N PHE A 92 10.42 5.05 -6.90
CA PHE A 92 10.35 3.63 -7.20
C PHE A 92 11.69 2.92 -6.95
N TYR A 93 12.76 3.36 -7.62
CA TYR A 93 14.09 2.76 -7.44
C TYR A 93 14.62 2.99 -6.03
N GLY A 94 14.35 4.16 -5.46
CA GLY A 94 14.72 4.50 -4.08
C GLY A 94 14.04 3.58 -3.07
N SER A 95 12.74 3.34 -3.19
CA SER A 95 12.01 2.47 -2.25
C SER A 95 12.47 1.02 -2.36
N ILE A 96 12.72 0.50 -3.56
CA ILE A 96 13.25 -0.85 -3.75
C ILE A 96 14.65 -0.97 -3.14
N ALA A 97 15.54 0.00 -3.39
CA ALA A 97 16.88 0.00 -2.82
C ALA A 97 16.82 -0.01 -1.28
N VAL A 98 15.98 0.84 -0.68
CA VAL A 98 15.76 0.88 0.76
C VAL A 98 15.21 -0.44 1.28
N ALA A 99 14.18 -1.00 0.63
CA ALA A 99 13.58 -2.28 1.02
C ALA A 99 14.63 -3.41 1.03
N VAL A 100 15.44 -3.52 -0.02
CA VAL A 100 16.49 -4.56 -0.15
C VAL A 100 17.60 -4.37 0.87
N VAL A 101 18.13 -3.15 1.03
CA VAL A 101 19.20 -2.85 1.99
C VAL A 101 18.74 -3.16 3.42
N VAL A 102 17.54 -2.71 3.80
CA VAL A 102 16.99 -2.97 5.12
C VAL A 102 16.72 -4.46 5.32
N ALA A 103 16.09 -5.13 4.35
CA ALA A 103 15.77 -6.54 4.47
C ALA A 103 17.03 -7.43 4.54
N SER A 104 18.12 -7.06 3.86
CA SER A 104 19.40 -7.78 3.95
C SER A 104 20.04 -7.72 5.34
N ARG A 105 19.76 -6.68 6.13
CA ARG A 105 20.25 -6.52 7.51
C ARG A 105 19.50 -7.39 8.52
N THR A 106 18.29 -7.84 8.20
CA THR A 106 17.39 -8.52 9.14
C THR A 106 17.62 -10.04 9.21
N GLY A 107 18.52 -10.60 8.39
CA GLY A 107 18.94 -12.02 8.41
C GLY A 107 17.89 -13.04 7.93
N ASN A 108 16.60 -12.73 8.07
CA ASN A 108 15.46 -13.58 7.69
C ASN A 108 14.74 -13.08 6.42
N PHE A 109 15.51 -12.69 5.40
CA PHE A 109 15.04 -12.04 4.17
C PHE A 109 13.88 -12.77 3.47
N ASN A 110 13.95 -14.10 3.37
CA ASN A 110 13.05 -14.88 2.52
C ASN A 110 11.65 -15.10 3.12
N VAL A 111 11.54 -15.49 4.40
CA VAL A 111 10.28 -16.05 4.93
C VAL A 111 9.22 -14.97 5.20
N ASN A 112 9.63 -13.76 5.59
CA ASN A 112 8.69 -12.68 5.89
C ASN A 112 8.34 -11.81 4.67
N LEU A 113 9.32 -11.40 3.85
CA LEU A 113 9.04 -10.46 2.74
C LEU A 113 8.12 -11.05 1.67
N PHE A 114 8.33 -12.32 1.27
CA PHE A 114 7.48 -12.94 0.26
C PHE A 114 6.01 -13.05 0.70
N GLY A 115 5.76 -13.25 2.00
CA GLY A 115 4.40 -13.22 2.56
C GLY A 115 3.73 -11.85 2.45
N PHE A 116 4.50 -10.76 2.53
CA PHE A 116 3.98 -9.40 2.35
C PHE A 116 3.91 -8.96 0.88
N LEU A 117 4.78 -9.48 0.00
CA LEU A 117 4.77 -9.20 -1.44
C LEU A 117 3.54 -9.80 -2.13
N PHE A 118 3.22 -11.05 -1.83
CA PHE A 118 2.08 -11.75 -2.43
C PHE A 118 0.80 -11.64 -1.58
N GLY A 119 0.94 -11.29 -0.30
CA GLY A 119 -0.16 -11.22 0.66
C GLY A 119 -0.62 -12.59 1.12
N GLN A 120 -1.03 -12.68 2.38
CA GLN A 120 -1.68 -13.86 2.94
C GLN A 120 -3.04 -13.48 3.52
N VAL A 121 -4.08 -13.63 2.71
CA VAL A 121 -5.44 -13.21 3.10
C VAL A 121 -5.98 -14.05 4.28
N LEU A 122 -5.53 -15.31 4.39
CA LEU A 122 -5.93 -16.23 5.46
C LEU A 122 -5.38 -15.85 6.85
N THR A 123 -4.33 -15.03 6.92
CA THR A 123 -3.70 -14.64 8.19
C THR A 123 -4.17 -13.29 8.72
N VAL A 124 -5.18 -12.68 8.09
CA VAL A 124 -5.75 -11.40 8.53
C VAL A 124 -6.25 -11.49 9.97
N THR A 125 -5.74 -10.58 10.79
CA THR A 125 -6.17 -10.38 12.18
C THR A 125 -7.43 -9.52 12.24
N ARG A 126 -8.12 -9.53 13.39
CA ARG A 126 -9.33 -8.70 13.61
C ARG A 126 -9.03 -7.20 13.50
N ALA A 127 -7.86 -6.77 13.98
CA ALA A 127 -7.44 -5.37 13.92
C ALA A 127 -7.17 -4.92 12.48
N GLU A 128 -6.50 -5.78 11.68
CA GLU A 128 -6.27 -5.53 10.26
C GLU A 128 -7.59 -5.50 9.48
N LEU A 129 -8.51 -6.43 9.75
CA LEU A 129 -9.84 -6.45 9.12
C LEU A 129 -10.62 -5.15 9.38
N LEU A 130 -10.61 -4.66 10.62
CA LEU A 130 -11.27 -3.41 10.98
C LEU A 130 -10.61 -2.21 10.28
N THR A 131 -9.27 -2.21 10.18
CA THR A 131 -8.52 -1.18 9.46
C THR A 131 -8.85 -1.18 7.96
N ILE A 132 -8.90 -2.36 7.33
CA ILE A 132 -9.30 -2.55 5.93
C ILE A 132 -10.73 -2.05 5.71
N GLY A 133 -11.66 -2.41 6.61
CA GLY A 133 -13.06 -1.97 6.53
C GLY A 133 -13.20 -0.46 6.59
N ILE A 134 -12.58 0.19 7.58
CA ILE A 134 -12.62 1.66 7.74
C ILE A 134 -12.01 2.36 6.54
N LEU A 135 -10.80 1.95 6.11
CA LEU A 135 -10.13 2.55 4.96
C LEU A 135 -10.89 2.31 3.66
N GLY A 136 -11.45 1.12 3.47
CA GLY A 136 -12.25 0.79 2.28
C GLY A 136 -13.50 1.65 2.16
N VAL A 137 -14.27 1.78 3.25
CA VAL A 137 -15.44 2.67 3.29
C VAL A 137 -15.02 4.12 3.04
N PHE A 138 -13.93 4.58 3.68
CA PHE A 138 -13.41 5.93 3.48
C PHE A 138 -13.02 6.19 2.02
N VAL A 139 -12.27 5.28 1.38
CA VAL A 139 -11.87 5.39 -0.03
C VAL A 139 -13.10 5.45 -0.94
N ILE A 140 -14.04 4.51 -0.79
CA ILE A 140 -15.25 4.48 -1.62
C ILE A 140 -16.06 5.77 -1.44
N ALA A 141 -16.22 6.26 -0.21
CA ALA A 141 -16.95 7.49 0.07
C ALA A 141 -16.27 8.71 -0.59
N VAL A 142 -14.96 8.85 -0.43
CA VAL A 142 -14.18 9.95 -1.02
C VAL A 142 -14.22 9.91 -2.55
N VAL A 143 -13.97 8.74 -3.14
CA VAL A 143 -14.04 8.58 -4.61
C VAL A 143 -15.44 8.90 -5.12
N SER A 144 -16.49 8.38 -4.49
CA SER A 144 -17.88 8.64 -4.90
C SER A 144 -18.26 10.12 -4.81
N LEU A 145 -17.73 10.84 -3.81
CA LEU A 145 -17.96 12.27 -3.65
C LEU A 145 -17.21 13.08 -4.72
N LEU A 146 -15.96 12.72 -5.01
CA LEU A 146 -15.11 13.39 -6.02
C LEU A 146 -15.46 13.04 -7.47
N TYR A 147 -16.22 11.98 -7.72
CA TYR A 147 -16.77 11.65 -9.04
C TYR A 147 -18.03 12.45 -9.39
N ARG A 148 -18.74 12.96 -8.38
CA ARG A 148 -20.02 13.68 -8.54
C ARG A 148 -19.86 15.20 -8.70
N GLY A 149 -18.65 15.74 -8.50
CA GLY A 149 -18.31 17.15 -8.72
C GLY A 149 -17.37 17.30 -9.89
#